data_AF-A0A484YFR3-F1
#
_entry.id   AF-A0A484YFR3-F1
#
_cell.length_a   1.000
_cell.length_b   1.000
_cell.length_c   1.000
_cell.angle_alpha   90.00
_cell.angle_beta   90.00
_cell.angle_gamma   90.00
#
_symmetry.space_group_name_H-M   'P 1'
#
loop_
_entity.id
_entity.type
_entity.pdbx_description
1 polymer ?
#
loop_
_entity_poly.entity_id
_entity_poly.type
_entity_poly.pdbx_seq_one_letter_code
_entity_poly.pdbx_strand_id
1 'polypeptide(L)'
;MLVPADTSVGWFKEAIQTASEVRFITAGRLAFINPVTGTPVSGNNKGSMLIIWRPYPRTHCHFATVDRDELIAFGPKLLARREAA
;
A
#
# COMPACT_ATOMS: atom_id res chain seq x y z
N MET A 1 -4.17 3.35 1.78
CA MET A 1 -3.13 3.80 2.73
C MET A 1 -1.91 2.88 2.61
N LEU A 2 -0.70 3.44 2.51
CA LEU A 2 0.56 2.67 2.45
C LEU A 2 1.23 2.68 3.84
N VAL A 3 1.52 1.51 4.39
CA VAL A 3 2.09 1.37 5.75
C VAL A 3 3.14 0.25 5.80
N PRO A 4 4.01 0.23 6.84
CA PRO A 4 4.84 -0.93 7.15
C PRO A 4 4.00 -2.19 7.39
N ALA A 5 4.54 -3.35 7.05
CA ALA A 5 3.88 -4.64 7.16
C ALA A 5 3.89 -5.18 8.61
N ASP A 6 3.24 -4.45 9.53
CA ASP A 6 3.17 -4.76 10.95
C ASP A 6 1.84 -5.43 11.31
N THR A 7 1.83 -6.77 11.38
CA THR A 7 0.60 -7.52 11.63
C THR A 7 0.32 -7.81 13.11
N SER A 8 1.29 -7.60 13.99
CA SER A 8 1.20 -7.90 15.43
C SER A 8 0.68 -6.73 16.30
N VAL A 9 0.49 -5.56 15.71
CA VAL A 9 0.19 -4.30 16.42
C VAL A 9 -1.31 -4.02 16.48
N GLY A 10 -1.75 -3.28 17.50
CA GLY A 10 -3.16 -3.01 17.76
C GLY A 10 -3.89 -2.32 16.60
N TRP A 11 -3.26 -1.30 15.99
CA TRP A 11 -3.88 -0.56 14.88
C TRP A 11 -4.14 -1.44 13.66
N PHE A 12 -3.33 -2.49 13.44
CA PHE A 12 -3.54 -3.40 12.32
C PHE A 12 -4.79 -4.24 12.53
N LYS A 13 -4.99 -4.74 13.77
CA LYS A 13 -6.22 -5.45 14.16
C LYS A 13 -7.46 -4.60 13.94
N GLU A 14 -7.42 -3.32 14.28
CA GLU A 14 -8.53 -2.38 14.05
C GLU A 14 -8.74 -2.10 12.55
N ALA A 15 -7.65 -1.90 11.81
CA ALA A 15 -7.71 -1.61 10.38
C ALA A 15 -8.42 -2.73 9.60
N ILE A 16 -8.09 -4.01 9.84
CA ILE A 16 -8.67 -5.14 9.10
C ILE A 16 -10.17 -5.38 9.37
N GLN A 17 -10.70 -4.83 10.47
CA GLN A 17 -12.14 -4.87 10.77
C GLN A 17 -12.94 -4.03 9.77
N THR A 18 -12.36 -2.94 9.27
CA THR A 18 -13.07 -1.98 8.40
C THR A 18 -12.54 -1.96 6.96
N ALA A 19 -11.26 -2.26 6.75
CA ALA A 19 -10.60 -2.14 5.46
C ALA A 19 -11.00 -3.24 4.48
N SER A 20 -11.62 -2.89 3.36
CA SER A 20 -12.04 -3.80 2.28
C SER A 20 -10.96 -4.79 1.82
N GLU A 21 -9.70 -4.36 1.77
CA GLU A 21 -8.58 -5.21 1.35
C GLU A 21 -7.27 -4.80 2.02
N VAL A 22 -6.44 -5.79 2.33
CA VAL A 22 -5.03 -5.63 2.63
C VAL A 22 -4.22 -6.30 1.53
N ARG A 23 -3.28 -5.57 0.94
CA ARG A 23 -2.39 -6.08 -0.10
C ARG A 23 -0.93 -5.98 0.34
N PHE A 24 -0.29 -7.11 0.56
CA PHE A 24 1.13 -7.17 0.87
C PHE A 24 1.96 -6.92 -0.39
N ILE A 25 3.01 -6.12 -0.26
CA ILE A 25 3.94 -5.87 -1.36
C ILE A 25 5.07 -6.91 -1.26
N THR A 26 5.24 -7.67 -2.33
CA THR A 26 6.29 -8.69 -2.46
C THR A 26 7.45 -8.17 -3.31
N ALA A 27 8.55 -8.94 -3.36
CA ALA A 27 9.76 -8.60 -4.13
C ALA A 27 10.43 -7.27 -3.77
N GLY A 28 10.28 -6.81 -2.53
CA GLY A 28 10.97 -5.64 -2.00
C GLY A 28 10.07 -4.80 -1.11
N ARG A 29 10.45 -3.54 -0.91
CA ARG A 29 9.71 -2.57 -0.10
C ARG A 29 9.61 -1.23 -0.80
N LEU A 30 8.62 -0.44 -0.40
CA LEU A 30 8.50 0.95 -0.81
C LEU A 30 9.17 1.85 0.23
N ALA A 31 10.01 2.78 -0.24
CA ALA A 31 10.58 3.79 0.61
C ALA A 31 9.60 4.97 0.72
N PHE A 32 9.43 5.48 1.93
CA PHE A 32 8.71 6.73 2.13
C PHE A 32 9.60 7.89 1.72
N ILE A 33 9.05 8.81 0.93
CA ILE A 33 9.76 10.01 0.51
C ILE A 33 9.52 11.08 1.57
N ASN A 34 10.60 11.65 2.08
CA ASN A 34 10.50 12.81 2.96
C ASN A 34 10.01 14.01 2.13
N PRO A 35 8.90 14.67 2.50
CA PRO A 35 8.32 15.74 1.69
C PRO A 35 9.18 17.02 1.67
N VAL A 36 10.07 17.20 2.65
CA VAL A 36 10.97 18.35 2.75
C VAL A 36 12.24 18.12 1.93
N THR A 37 12.87 16.95 2.06
CA THR A 37 14.15 16.68 1.39
C THR A 37 13.99 16.03 0.02
N GLY A 38 12.81 15.48 -0.30
CA GLY A 38 12.57 14.72 -1.52
C GLY A 38 13.31 13.38 -1.58
N THR A 39 14.02 13.01 -0.53
CA THR A 39 14.83 11.79 -0.48
C THR A 39 14.10 10.65 0.21
N PRO A 40 14.37 9.40 -0.19
CA PRO A 40 13.90 8.23 0.54
C PRO A 40 14.40 8.23 1.99
N VAL A 41 13.49 8.04 2.94
CA VAL A 41 13.85 7.85 4.35
C VAL A 41 14.43 6.44 4.53
N SER A 42 15.63 6.35 5.10
CA SER A 42 16.26 5.09 5.47
C SER A 42 15.74 4.60 6.83
N GLY A 43 15.79 3.29 7.08
CA GLY A 43 15.47 2.71 8.39
C GLY A 43 14.11 1.98 8.51
N ASN A 44 13.24 2.01 7.49
CA ASN A 44 12.06 1.13 7.49
C ASN A 44 12.47 -0.32 7.12
N ASN A 45 12.82 -1.12 8.12
CA ASN A 45 13.29 -2.50 7.94
C ASN A 45 12.18 -3.51 7.66
N LYS A 46 10.90 -3.12 7.76
CA LYS A 46 9.76 -4.00 7.56
C LYS A 46 9.29 -3.99 6.11
N GLY A 47 8.55 -5.03 5.71
CA GLY A 47 7.86 -5.05 4.42
C GLY A 47 6.86 -3.90 4.30
N SER A 48 6.22 -3.78 3.14
CA SER A 48 5.18 -2.76 2.90
C SER A 48 3.84 -3.42 2.61
N MET A 49 2.74 -2.77 3.00
CA MET A 49 1.40 -3.19 2.64
C MET A 49 0.50 -2.00 2.31
N LEU A 50 -0.53 -2.27 1.51
CA LEU A 50 -1.63 -1.35 1.25
C LEU A 50 -2.83 -1.78 2.07
N ILE A 51 -3.46 -0.83 2.76
CA ILE A 51 -4.76 -1.00 3.38
C ILE A 51 -5.76 -0.15 2.58
N ILE A 52 -6.80 -0.80 2.06
CA ILE A 52 -7.69 -0.24 1.04
C ILE A 52 -9.13 -0.29 1.56
N TRP A 53 -9.79 0.87 1.55
CA TRP A 53 -11.23 1.01 1.79
C TRP A 53 -11.92 1.36 0.47
N ARG A 54 -12.94 0.58 0.13
CA ARG A 54 -13.82 0.84 -1.02
C ARG A 54 -15.09 1.52 -0.52
N PRO A 55 -15.74 2.37 -1.35
CA PRO A 55 -16.97 3.07 -0.95
C PRO A 55 -18.21 2.16 -0.92
N TYR A 56 -18.08 0.88 -1.31
CA TYR A 56 -19.19 -0.07 -1.41
C TYR A 56 -19.18 -1.07 -0.24
N PRO A 57 -20.33 -1.72 0.07
CA PRO A 57 -20.42 -2.72 1.12
C PRO A 57 -19.39 -3.85 0.93
N ARG A 58 -18.87 -4.36 2.05
CA ARG A 58 -17.94 -5.50 2.09
C ARG A 58 -18.56 -6.68 2.80
N THR A 59 -18.11 -7.88 2.44
CA THR A 59 -18.42 -9.12 3.16
C THR A 59 -17.30 -9.48 4.15
N HIS A 60 -16.04 -9.39 3.73
CA HIS A 60 -14.85 -9.65 4.56
C HIS A 60 -13.64 -8.82 4.10
N CYS A 61 -12.55 -8.88 4.85
CA CYS A 61 -11.27 -8.28 4.44
C CYS A 61 -10.62 -9.22 3.47
N HIS A 62 -10.38 -8.77 2.24
CA HIS A 62 -9.62 -9.54 1.28
C HIS A 62 -8.11 -9.38 1.55
N PHE A 63 -7.36 -10.47 1.52
CA PHE A 63 -5.90 -10.44 1.65
C PHE A 63 -5.28 -10.89 0.34
N ALA A 64 -4.38 -10.08 -0.21
CA ALA A 64 -3.72 -10.36 -1.48
C ALA A 64 -2.25 -9.93 -1.45
N THR A 65 -1.54 -10.23 -2.53
CA THR A 65 -0.17 -9.76 -2.77
C THR A 65 -0.11 -8.92 -4.05
N VAL A 66 0.92 -8.09 -4.17
CA VAL A 66 1.31 -7.43 -5.42
C VAL A 66 2.82 -7.32 -5.48
N ASP A 67 3.38 -7.55 -6.66
CA ASP A 67 4.80 -7.33 -6.90
C ASP A 67 5.13 -5.83 -6.87
N ARG A 68 6.23 -5.48 -6.19
CA ARG A 68 6.68 -4.09 -6.06
C ARG A 68 6.89 -3.42 -7.41
N ASP A 69 7.59 -4.07 -8.33
CA ASP A 69 8.02 -3.45 -9.56
C ASP A 69 6.85 -3.37 -10.55
N GLU A 70 5.93 -4.35 -10.52
CA GLU A 70 4.65 -4.26 -11.21
C GLU A 70 3.84 -3.05 -10.74
N LEU A 71 3.73 -2.85 -9.42
CA LEU A 71 3.00 -1.73 -8.83
C LEU A 71 3.60 -0.38 -9.25
N ILE A 72 4.93 -0.25 -9.21
CA ILE A 72 5.64 0.96 -9.63
C ILE A 72 5.47 1.23 -11.12
N ALA A 73 5.55 0.20 -11.96
CA ALA A 73 5.37 0.33 -13.40
C ALA A 73 3.91 0.65 -13.80
N PHE A 74 2.94 0.29 -12.97
CA PHE A 74 1.52 0.57 -13.23
C PHE A 74 1.16 2.05 -13.04
N GLY A 75 1.74 2.72 -12.03
CA GLY A 75 1.42 4.11 -11.69
C GLY A 75 1.49 5.09 -12.87
N PRO A 76 2.62 5.15 -13.62
CA PRO A 76 2.74 6.02 -14.78
C PRO A 76 1.70 5.75 -15.87
N LYS A 77 1.36 4.48 -16.12
CA LYS A 77 0.33 4.09 -17.11
C LYS A 77 -1.05 4.62 -16.73
N LEU A 78 -1.36 4.64 -15.42
CA LEU A 78 -2.62 5.16 -14.91
C LEU A 78 -2.70 6.68 -15.03
N LEU A 79 -1.62 7.39 -14.69
CA LEU A 79 -1.56 8.85 -14.75
C LEU A 79 -1.70 9.35 -16.19
N ALA A 80 -0.98 8.75 -17.14
CA ALA A 80 -1.08 9.09 -18.56
C ALA A 80 -2.51 8.92 -19.12
N ARG A 81 -3.23 7.88 -18.69
CA ARG A 81 -4.64 7.68 -19.06
C ARG A 81 -5.57 8.76 -18.53
N ARG A 82 -5.27 9.32 -17.35
CA ARG A 82 -6.09 10.37 -16.73
C ARG A 82 -5.85 11.73 -17.36
N GLU A 83 -4.65 11.98 -17.89
CA GLU A 83 -4.32 13.22 -18.60
C GLU A 83 -4.91 13.26 -20.03
N ALA A 84 -5.18 12.08 -20.61
CA ALA A 84 -5.76 11.94 -21.94
C ALA A 84 -7.30 11.95 -21.96
N ALA A 85 -7.96 11.97 -20.80
CA ALA A 85 -9.42 11.93 -20.64
C ALA A 85 -9.96 13.29 -20.18
#